data_AF-A0A534SCB1-F1
#
_entry.id   AF-A0A534SCB1-F1
#
_cell.length_a   1.000
_cell.length_b   1.000
_cell.length_c   1.000
_cell.angle_alpha   90.00
_cell.angle_beta   90.00
_cell.angle_gamma   90.00
#
_symmetry.space_group_name_H-M   'P 1'
#
loop_
_entity.id
_entity.type
_entity.pdbx_description
1 polymer ?
#
loop_
_entity_poly.entity_id
_entity_poly.type
_entity_poly.pdbx_seq_one_letter_code
_entity_poly.pdbx_strand_id
1 'polypeptide(L)'
;SVFIAGLMVGRTPEYLGKKIESREIKLSMLYVLIFPLLILYYAGWSLVAPYGVSSLNNAGPHGLSEILYAYSSAAGNNGSAFAGLNANTLWFNVSLGLTMLAGRFLMIIPAMAVAGSLVGKKAVPESLGTFPTNGSLFVVLLVGVIIIVGALTFFPALALGPIVEHFLAQAGKVY
;
A
#
# COMPACT_ATOMS: atom_id res chain seq x y z
N SER A 1 11.27 -8.48 -0.17
CA SER A 1 12.74 -8.42 -0.10
C SER A 1 13.39 -9.77 -0.40
N VAL A 2 13.04 -10.85 0.32
CA VAL A 2 13.66 -12.19 0.15
C VAL A 2 13.60 -12.73 -1.29
N PHE A 3 12.47 -12.54 -1.98
CA PHE A 3 12.35 -12.89 -3.40
C PHE A 3 13.38 -12.16 -4.28
N ILE A 4 13.47 -10.84 -4.13
CA ILE A 4 14.42 -10.00 -4.88
C ILE A 4 15.86 -10.38 -4.51
N ALA A 5 16.16 -10.60 -3.22
CA ALA A 5 17.49 -11.01 -2.75
C ALA A 5 17.94 -12.34 -3.37
N GLY A 6 17.07 -13.36 -3.34
CA GLY A 6 17.37 -14.65 -3.95
C GLY A 6 17.63 -14.52 -5.45
N LEU A 7 16.79 -13.76 -6.15
CA LEU A 7 16.91 -13.57 -7.60
C LEU A 7 18.17 -12.80 -8.00
N MET A 8 18.55 -11.75 -7.24
CA MET A 8 19.78 -10.98 -7.47
C MET A 8 21.06 -11.81 -7.34
N VAL A 9 21.04 -12.87 -6.53
CA VAL A 9 22.19 -13.77 -6.31
C VAL A 9 22.04 -15.08 -7.11
N GLY A 10 21.00 -15.20 -7.95
CA GLY A 10 20.75 -16.40 -8.77
C GLY A 10 20.36 -17.64 -7.96
N ARG A 11 19.76 -17.46 -6.78
CA ARG A 11 19.34 -18.53 -5.87
C ARG A 11 17.82 -18.57 -5.71
N THR A 12 17.30 -19.75 -5.40
CA THR A 12 15.88 -19.89 -5.06
C THR A 12 15.59 -19.10 -3.78
N PRO A 13 14.58 -18.22 -3.77
CA PRO A 13 14.23 -17.47 -2.57
C PRO A 13 13.82 -18.37 -1.40
N GLU A 14 14.34 -18.06 -0.22
CA GLU A 14 14.16 -18.85 0.99
C GLU A 14 14.01 -17.92 2.20
N TYR A 15 13.02 -18.17 3.04
CA TYR A 15 12.82 -17.45 4.30
C TYR A 15 12.62 -18.46 5.44
N LEU A 16 13.43 -18.33 6.50
CA LEU A 16 13.42 -19.24 7.66
C LEU A 16 13.51 -20.73 7.26
N GLY A 17 14.39 -21.07 6.32
CA GLY A 17 14.55 -22.43 5.81
C GLY A 17 13.46 -22.88 4.82
N LYS A 18 12.39 -22.11 4.63
CA LYS A 18 11.28 -22.47 3.73
C LYS A 18 11.43 -21.81 2.37
N LYS A 19 11.41 -22.62 1.32
CA LYS A 19 11.47 -22.15 -0.07
C LYS A 19 10.19 -21.42 -0.45
N ILE A 20 10.36 -20.24 -1.03
CA ILE A 20 9.28 -19.41 -1.56
C ILE A 20 9.19 -19.66 -3.06
N GLU A 21 8.09 -20.27 -3.50
CA GLU A 21 7.88 -20.70 -4.88
C GLU A 21 6.88 -19.76 -5.58
N SER A 22 6.63 -20.02 -6.87
CA SER A 22 5.74 -19.18 -7.69
C SER A 22 4.37 -18.94 -7.05
N ARG A 23 3.81 -19.93 -6.33
CA ARG A 23 2.51 -19.81 -5.67
C ARG A 23 2.53 -18.75 -4.57
N GLU A 24 3.51 -18.79 -3.66
CA GLU A 24 3.61 -17.79 -2.60
C GLU A 24 3.90 -16.39 -3.16
N ILE A 25 4.70 -16.30 -4.22
CA ILE A 25 4.97 -15.02 -4.89
C ILE A 25 3.70 -14.43 -5.50
N LYS A 26 2.89 -15.21 -6.21
CA LYS A 26 1.60 -14.73 -6.76
C LYS A 26 0.67 -14.22 -5.67
N LEU A 27 0.55 -14.94 -4.55
CA LEU A 27 -0.28 -14.53 -3.42
C LEU A 27 0.25 -13.27 -2.73
N SER A 28 1.58 -13.17 -2.57
CA SER A 28 2.23 -12.00 -1.98
C SER A 28 2.09 -10.76 -2.86
N MET A 29 2.16 -10.93 -4.19
CA MET A 29 1.92 -9.86 -5.14
C MET A 29 0.46 -9.41 -5.13
N LEU A 30 -0.49 -10.35 -5.04
CA LEU A 30 -1.90 -10.02 -4.87
C LEU A 30 -2.13 -9.21 -3.59
N TYR A 31 -1.52 -9.62 -2.47
CA TYR A 31 -1.55 -8.88 -1.20
C TYR A 31 -1.05 -7.44 -1.37
N VAL A 32 0.11 -7.24 -1.98
CA VAL A 32 0.70 -5.90 -2.17
C VAL A 32 -0.14 -5.01 -3.07
N LEU A 33 -0.84 -5.57 -4.06
CA LEU A 33 -1.63 -4.80 -5.04
C LEU A 33 -3.00 -4.36 -4.52
N ILE A 34 -3.57 -5.01 -3.51
CA ILE A 34 -4.90 -4.68 -3.00
C ILE A 34 -5.01 -3.22 -2.53
N PHE A 35 -4.06 -2.76 -1.69
CA PHE A 35 -4.07 -1.38 -1.20
C PHE A 35 -4.04 -0.32 -2.29
N PRO A 36 -3.05 -0.30 -3.20
CA PRO A 36 -3.00 0.74 -4.21
C PRO A 36 -4.17 0.68 -5.18
N LEU A 37 -4.68 -0.51 -5.50
CA LEU A 37 -5.88 -0.61 -6.34
C LEU A 37 -7.09 0.01 -5.66
N LEU A 38 -7.36 -0.29 -4.39
CA LEU A 38 -8.49 0.28 -3.66
C LEU A 38 -8.35 1.80 -3.51
N ILE A 39 -7.18 2.26 -3.05
CA ILE A 39 -6.93 3.68 -2.76
C ILE A 39 -7.05 4.51 -4.04
N LEU A 40 -6.31 4.14 -5.09
CA LEU A 40 -6.27 4.92 -6.33
C LEU A 40 -7.58 4.85 -7.11
N TYR A 41 -8.27 3.70 -7.09
CA TYR A 41 -9.57 3.56 -7.77
C TYR A 41 -10.62 4.47 -7.13
N TYR A 42 -10.84 4.37 -5.82
CA TYR A 42 -11.89 5.15 -5.17
C TYR A 42 -11.54 6.64 -5.04
N ALA A 43 -10.27 6.97 -4.82
CA ALA A 43 -9.81 8.36 -4.86
C ALA A 43 -10.02 8.95 -6.26
N GLY A 44 -9.54 8.27 -7.30
CA GLY A 44 -9.73 8.68 -8.70
C GLY A 44 -11.19 8.87 -9.07
N TRP A 45 -12.06 7.94 -8.67
CA TRP A 45 -13.50 8.04 -8.91
C TRP A 45 -14.12 9.24 -8.20
N SER A 46 -13.76 9.48 -6.93
CA SER A 46 -14.30 10.59 -6.15
C SER A 46 -13.89 11.95 -6.69
N LEU A 47 -12.74 12.04 -7.36
CA LEU A 47 -12.24 13.28 -7.95
C LEU A 47 -12.95 13.67 -9.26
N VAL A 48 -13.50 12.70 -9.99
CA VAL A 48 -14.23 12.96 -11.25
C VAL A 48 -15.74 13.02 -11.06
N ALA A 49 -16.24 12.59 -9.90
CA ALA A 49 -17.66 12.58 -9.59
C ALA A 49 -18.09 13.88 -8.88
N PRO A 50 -19.15 14.58 -9.34
CA PRO A 50 -19.64 15.81 -8.70
C PRO A 50 -19.96 15.66 -7.20
N TYR A 51 -20.56 14.53 -6.82
CA TYR A 51 -20.89 14.22 -5.41
C TYR A 51 -19.66 13.93 -4.53
N GLY A 52 -18.53 13.57 -5.15
CA GLY A 52 -17.27 13.37 -4.44
C GLY A 52 -16.62 14.72 -4.14
N VAL A 53 -16.42 15.53 -5.19
CA VAL A 53 -15.78 16.85 -5.07
C VAL A 53 -16.61 17.87 -4.30
N SER A 54 -17.95 17.75 -4.29
CA SER A 54 -18.82 18.63 -3.50
C SER A 54 -18.71 18.43 -1.98
N SER A 55 -17.99 17.39 -1.54
CA SER A 55 -17.79 17.09 -0.12
C SER A 55 -16.46 17.64 0.44
N LEU A 56 -15.64 18.26 -0.42
CA LEU A 56 -14.36 18.86 -0.05
C LEU A 56 -14.59 20.14 0.77
N ASN A 57 -13.72 20.37 1.75
CA ASN A 57 -13.70 21.62 2.52
C ASN A 57 -12.62 22.59 2.03
N ASN A 58 -11.56 22.06 1.41
CA ASN A 58 -10.46 22.86 0.87
C ASN A 58 -10.39 22.75 -0.65
N ALA A 59 -10.11 23.87 -1.31
CA ALA A 59 -9.87 23.90 -2.75
C ALA A 59 -8.42 23.56 -3.10
N GLY A 60 -8.14 23.42 -4.39
CA GLY A 60 -6.78 23.18 -4.89
C GLY A 60 -6.21 21.81 -4.48
N PRO A 61 -4.87 21.70 -4.36
CA PRO A 61 -4.20 20.42 -4.09
C PRO A 61 -4.58 19.76 -2.75
N HIS A 62 -4.96 20.56 -1.75
CA HIS A 62 -5.35 20.02 -0.44
C HIS A 62 -6.63 19.17 -0.53
N GLY A 63 -7.56 19.52 -1.42
CA GLY A 63 -8.76 18.71 -1.65
C GLY A 63 -8.43 17.31 -2.19
N LEU A 64 -7.42 17.19 -3.05
CA LEU A 64 -6.90 15.87 -3.44
C LEU A 64 -6.31 15.12 -2.25
N SER A 65 -5.53 15.80 -1.41
CA SER A 65 -4.97 15.23 -0.19
C SER A 65 -6.07 14.72 0.77
N GLU A 66 -7.17 15.46 0.94
CA GLU A 66 -8.33 15.06 1.77
C GLU A 66 -8.93 13.72 1.30
N ILE A 67 -9.24 13.59 0.00
CA ILE A 67 -9.81 12.37 -0.57
C ILE A 67 -8.79 11.22 -0.51
N LEU A 68 -7.55 11.47 -0.93
CA LEU A 68 -6.50 10.46 -0.95
C LEU A 68 -6.22 9.92 0.45
N TYR A 69 -6.19 10.81 1.45
CA TYR A 69 -5.98 10.44 2.85
C TYR A 69 -7.15 9.63 3.39
N ALA A 70 -8.40 10.01 3.09
CA ALA A 70 -9.59 9.27 3.52
C ALA A 70 -9.54 7.80 3.03
N TYR A 71 -9.27 7.57 1.74
CA TYR A 71 -9.17 6.21 1.20
C TYR A 71 -7.91 5.46 1.66
N SER A 72 -6.79 6.16 1.83
CA SER A 72 -5.57 5.56 2.39
C SER A 72 -5.78 5.05 3.81
N SER A 73 -6.42 5.87 4.64
CA SER A 73 -6.75 5.51 6.03
C SER A 73 -7.78 4.39 6.09
N ALA A 74 -8.83 4.44 5.25
CA ALA A 74 -9.85 3.40 5.18
C ALA A 74 -9.26 2.06 4.72
N ALA A 75 -8.48 2.05 3.64
CA ALA A 75 -7.86 0.83 3.11
C ALA A 75 -6.85 0.25 4.11
N GLY A 76 -6.06 1.11 4.76
CA GLY A 76 -5.13 0.72 5.81
C GLY A 76 -5.79 0.38 7.15
N ASN A 77 -7.11 0.49 7.27
CA ASN A 77 -7.87 0.34 8.52
C ASN A 77 -7.27 1.14 9.70
N ASN A 78 -6.74 2.34 9.42
CA ASN A 78 -6.09 3.19 10.42
C ASN A 78 -7.13 3.95 11.26
N GLY A 79 -8.08 4.62 10.60
CA GLY A 79 -9.15 5.39 11.24
C GLY A 79 -8.85 6.88 11.41
N SER A 80 -7.63 7.33 11.12
CA SER A 80 -7.31 8.77 11.06
C SER A 80 -8.05 9.46 9.91
N ALA A 81 -8.36 10.76 10.06
CA ALA A 81 -8.94 11.59 9.00
C ALA A 81 -8.41 13.03 9.09
N PHE A 82 -8.35 13.73 7.95
CA PHE A 82 -8.14 15.20 7.94
C PHE A 82 -9.33 15.97 8.53
N ALA A 83 -10.51 15.33 8.60
CA ALA A 83 -11.74 15.89 9.13
C ALA A 83 -12.29 17.16 8.43
N GLY A 84 -11.64 17.64 7.37
CA GLY A 84 -12.22 18.62 6.44
C GLY A 84 -13.22 17.99 5.46
N LEU A 85 -12.92 16.81 4.92
CA LEU A 85 -13.84 16.08 4.02
C LEU A 85 -15.15 15.71 4.73
N ASN A 86 -16.29 16.15 4.20
CA ASN A 86 -17.60 15.70 4.66
C ASN A 86 -17.88 14.26 4.21
N ALA A 87 -17.47 13.29 5.03
CA ALA A 87 -17.67 11.88 4.75
C ALA A 87 -19.10 11.38 5.04
N ASN A 88 -19.98 12.21 5.63
CA ASN A 88 -21.36 11.81 5.92
C ASN A 88 -22.28 12.01 4.71
N THR A 89 -21.91 11.39 3.58
CA THR A 89 -22.72 11.30 2.38
C THR A 89 -22.93 9.84 2.03
N LEU A 90 -23.96 9.53 1.24
CA LEU A 90 -24.20 8.15 0.80
C LEU A 90 -22.96 7.56 0.10
N TRP A 91 -22.31 8.36 -0.77
CA TRP A 91 -21.11 7.93 -1.49
C TRP A 91 -19.96 7.60 -0.56
N PHE A 92 -19.57 8.51 0.34
CA PHE A 92 -18.40 8.30 1.19
C PHE A 92 -18.66 7.22 2.24
N ASN A 93 -19.85 7.17 2.86
CA ASN A 93 -20.19 6.10 3.79
C ASN A 93 -20.09 4.71 3.13
N VAL A 94 -20.63 4.54 1.91
CA VAL A 94 -20.60 3.25 1.21
C VAL A 94 -19.20 2.93 0.69
N SER A 95 -18.56 3.85 -0.04
CA SER A 95 -17.25 3.57 -0.65
C SER A 95 -16.14 3.42 0.38
N LEU A 96 -16.09 4.23 1.44
CA LEU A 96 -15.14 4.04 2.54
C LEU A 96 -15.45 2.75 3.30
N GLY A 97 -16.74 2.44 3.53
CA GLY A 97 -17.18 1.16 4.11
C GLY A 97 -16.66 -0.06 3.35
N LEU A 98 -16.88 -0.07 2.04
CA LEU A 98 -16.37 -1.11 1.14
C LEU A 98 -14.84 -1.15 1.13
N THR A 99 -14.18 0.01 1.11
CA THR A 99 -12.72 0.11 1.16
C THR A 99 -12.16 -0.49 2.45
N MET A 100 -12.79 -0.24 3.60
CA MET A 100 -12.38 -0.81 4.88
C MET A 100 -12.56 -2.34 4.91
N LEU A 101 -13.71 -2.83 4.45
CA LEU A 101 -13.99 -4.28 4.38
C LEU A 101 -12.99 -4.98 3.44
N ALA A 102 -12.76 -4.41 2.26
CA ALA A 102 -11.84 -4.96 1.28
C ALA A 102 -10.39 -4.89 1.79
N GLY A 103 -9.95 -3.74 2.31
CA GLY A 103 -8.62 -3.54 2.88
C GLY A 103 -8.32 -4.47 4.06
N ARG A 104 -9.35 -4.91 4.79
CA ARG A 104 -9.21 -5.91 5.85
C ARG A 104 -9.20 -7.34 5.31
N PHE A 105 -10.29 -7.76 4.67
CA PHE A 105 -10.53 -9.17 4.39
C PHE A 105 -9.83 -9.65 3.12
N LEU A 106 -9.76 -8.82 2.07
CA LEU A 106 -9.03 -9.21 0.86
C LEU A 106 -7.53 -9.32 1.12
N MET A 107 -6.99 -8.63 2.13
CA MET A 107 -5.61 -8.78 2.58
C MET A 107 -5.39 -10.07 3.38
N ILE A 108 -6.33 -10.41 4.27
CA ILE A 108 -6.24 -11.63 5.09
C ILE A 108 -6.25 -12.89 4.23
N ILE A 109 -7.06 -12.94 3.17
CA ILE A 109 -7.19 -14.14 2.31
C ILE A 109 -5.84 -14.62 1.73
N PRO A 110 -5.07 -13.81 0.96
CA PRO A 110 -3.78 -14.23 0.43
C PRO A 110 -2.75 -14.45 1.54
N ALA A 111 -2.80 -13.70 2.64
CA ALA A 111 -1.91 -13.92 3.78
C ALA A 111 -2.12 -15.31 4.41
N MET A 112 -3.38 -15.70 4.63
CA MET A 112 -3.75 -17.04 5.12
C MET A 112 -3.42 -18.13 4.11
N ALA A 113 -3.60 -17.87 2.81
CA ALA A 113 -3.22 -18.81 1.76
C ALA A 113 -1.70 -19.05 1.71
N VAL A 114 -0.88 -18.01 1.93
CA VAL A 114 0.58 -18.15 2.08
C VAL A 114 0.90 -18.96 3.32
N ALA A 115 0.28 -18.66 4.47
CA ALA A 115 0.48 -19.42 5.70
C ALA A 115 0.18 -20.91 5.51
N GLY A 116 -0.98 -21.25 4.92
CA GLY A 116 -1.36 -22.62 4.60
C GLY A 116 -0.39 -23.31 3.64
N SER A 117 0.09 -22.59 2.62
CA SER A 117 1.10 -23.12 1.67
C SER A 117 2.44 -23.42 2.37
N LEU A 118 2.85 -22.57 3.31
CA LEU A 118 4.11 -22.73 4.04
C LEU A 118 4.08 -23.82 5.10
N VAL A 119 2.93 -24.14 5.70
CA VAL A 119 2.83 -25.20 6.73
C VAL A 119 3.29 -26.56 6.21
N GLY A 120 2.96 -26.90 4.96
CA GLY A 120 3.37 -28.17 4.35
C GLY A 120 4.84 -28.24 3.95
N LYS A 121 5.58 -27.12 3.96
CA LYS A 121 6.97 -27.07 3.52
C LYS A 121 7.93 -27.41 4.66
N LYS A 122 8.85 -28.34 4.37
CA LYS A 122 9.98 -28.67 5.26
C LYS A 122 11.00 -27.53 5.24
N ALA A 123 11.50 -27.17 6.42
CA ALA A 123 12.62 -26.24 6.53
C ALA A 123 13.91 -26.96 6.13
N VAL A 124 14.71 -26.33 5.27
CA VAL A 124 16.03 -26.80 4.84
C VAL A 124 17.09 -26.17 5.74
N PRO A 125 18.14 -26.91 6.16
CA PRO A 125 19.26 -26.34 6.89
C PRO A 125 19.98 -25.23 6.10
N GLU A 126 20.58 -24.29 6.82
CA GLU A 126 21.36 -23.22 6.20
C GLU A 126 22.55 -23.78 5.41
N SER A 127 22.84 -23.15 4.28
CA SER A 127 23.95 -23.49 3.40
C SER A 127 24.76 -22.23 3.08
N LEU A 128 25.91 -22.37 2.42
CA LEU A 128 26.70 -21.22 1.92
C LEU A 128 25.91 -20.29 0.98
N GLY A 129 24.82 -20.78 0.38
CA GLY A 129 23.94 -19.99 -0.49
C GLY A 129 22.76 -19.34 0.22
N THR A 130 22.59 -19.57 1.54
CA THR A 130 21.47 -19.02 2.31
C THR A 130 21.74 -17.55 2.62
N PHE A 131 20.81 -16.68 2.22
CA PHE A 131 20.94 -15.24 2.46
C PHE A 131 20.57 -14.91 3.93
N PRO A 132 21.44 -14.26 4.72
CA PRO A 132 21.14 -13.92 6.11
C PRO A 132 20.02 -12.89 6.21
N THR A 133 18.94 -13.19 6.95
CA THR A 133 17.75 -12.32 7.09
C THR A 133 17.66 -11.56 8.42
N ASN A 134 18.75 -11.52 9.18
CA ASN A 134 18.84 -10.89 10.51
C ASN A 134 19.87 -9.74 10.60
N GLY A 135 20.68 -9.52 9.55
CA GLY A 135 21.73 -8.49 9.54
C GLY A 135 21.27 -7.13 8.99
N SER A 136 22.13 -6.12 9.17
CA SER A 136 21.90 -4.75 8.68
C SER A 136 21.63 -4.70 7.16
N LEU A 137 22.30 -5.54 6.37
CA LEU A 137 22.07 -5.64 4.93
C LEU A 137 20.61 -6.00 4.60
N PHE A 138 20.03 -6.97 5.32
CA PHE A 138 18.63 -7.34 5.11
C PHE A 138 17.68 -6.24 5.54
N VAL A 139 17.98 -5.54 6.64
CA VAL A 139 17.18 -4.39 7.11
C VAL A 139 17.16 -3.30 6.04
N VAL A 140 18.32 -2.90 5.53
CA VAL A 140 18.42 -1.88 4.47
C VAL A 140 17.69 -2.32 3.21
N LEU A 141 17.85 -3.58 2.78
CA LEU A 141 17.14 -4.12 1.63
C LEU A 141 15.62 -4.13 1.84
N LEU A 142 15.16 -4.53 3.02
CA LEU A 142 13.73 -4.58 3.36
C LEU A 142 13.12 -3.18 3.35
N VAL A 143 13.74 -2.23 4.05
CA VAL A 143 13.31 -0.83 4.08
C VAL A 143 13.33 -0.22 2.68
N GLY A 144 14.41 -0.44 1.92
CA GLY A 144 14.55 0.04 0.55
C GLY A 144 13.43 -0.46 -0.37
N VAL A 145 13.09 -1.75 -0.30
CA VAL A 145 11.97 -2.31 -1.07
C VAL A 145 10.63 -1.69 -0.66
N ILE A 146 10.38 -1.49 0.64
CA ILE A 146 9.14 -0.86 1.12
C ILE A 146 9.04 0.58 0.61
N ILE A 147 10.11 1.37 0.73
CA ILE A 147 10.15 2.75 0.27
C ILE A 147 9.96 2.83 -1.25
N ILE A 148 10.70 2.04 -2.02
CA ILE A 148 10.64 2.10 -3.49
C ILE A 148 9.25 1.69 -3.98
N VAL A 149 8.69 0.59 -3.47
CA VAL A 149 7.36 0.14 -3.88
C VAL A 149 6.30 1.17 -3.50
N GLY A 150 6.33 1.69 -2.26
CA GLY A 150 5.38 2.72 -1.83
C GLY A 150 5.52 4.02 -2.63
N ALA A 151 6.74 4.52 -2.77
CA ALA A 151 7.04 5.75 -3.50
C ALA A 151 6.59 5.63 -4.96
N LEU A 152 7.05 4.63 -5.71
CA LEU A 152 6.68 4.51 -7.13
C LEU A 152 5.18 4.33 -7.36
N THR A 153 4.46 3.76 -6.39
CA THR A 153 3.02 3.53 -6.51
C THR A 153 2.21 4.81 -6.27
N PHE A 154 2.58 5.62 -5.29
CA PHE A 154 1.79 6.80 -4.88
C PHE A 154 2.41 8.13 -5.29
N PHE A 155 3.65 8.15 -5.82
CA PHE A 155 4.35 9.38 -6.17
C PHE A 155 3.54 10.31 -7.09
N PRO A 156 2.87 9.83 -8.16
CA PRO A 156 2.06 10.73 -8.99
C PRO A 156 0.92 11.41 -8.20
N ALA A 157 0.24 10.67 -7.32
CA ALA A 157 -0.84 11.23 -6.51
C ALA A 157 -0.32 12.19 -5.42
N LEU A 158 0.80 11.84 -4.77
CA LEU A 158 1.45 12.67 -3.76
C LEU A 158 2.06 13.95 -4.36
N ALA A 159 2.57 13.87 -5.60
CA ALA A 159 3.07 15.01 -6.36
C ALA A 159 1.97 16.07 -6.57
N LEU A 160 0.77 15.63 -6.93
CA LEU A 160 -0.38 16.48 -7.23
C LEU A 160 -1.15 16.97 -5.98
N GLY A 161 -0.93 16.35 -4.82
CA GLY A 161 -1.54 16.75 -3.55
C GLY A 161 -0.54 17.49 -2.65
N PRO A 162 0.02 16.83 -1.62
CA PRO A 162 0.80 17.51 -0.59
C PRO A 162 2.12 18.12 -1.09
N ILE A 163 2.75 17.54 -2.11
CA ILE A 163 4.05 18.05 -2.59
C ILE A 163 3.87 19.39 -3.31
N VAL A 164 2.92 19.49 -4.25
CA VAL A 164 2.64 20.76 -4.91
C VAL A 164 2.06 21.79 -3.93
N GLU A 165 1.23 21.35 -2.97
CA GLU A 165 0.73 22.20 -1.89
C GLU A 165 1.88 22.87 -1.11
N HIS A 166 2.89 22.09 -0.72
CA HIS A 166 4.07 22.59 0.00
C HIS A 166 4.79 23.72 -0.76
N PHE A 167 5.02 23.54 -2.06
CA PHE A 167 5.68 24.55 -2.89
C PHE A 167 4.79 25.78 -3.15
N LEU A 168 3.48 25.60 -3.29
CA LEU A 168 2.53 26.70 -3.47
C LEU A 168 2.40 27.55 -2.21
N ALA A 169 2.37 26.91 -1.03
CA ALA A 169 2.36 27.60 0.26
C ALA A 169 3.63 28.44 0.47
N GLN A 170 4.80 27.92 0.08
CA GLN A 170 6.06 28.69 0.10
C GLN A 170 6.03 29.90 -0.85
N ALA A 171 5.29 29.82 -1.95
CA ALA A 171 5.07 30.92 -2.87
C ALA A 171 3.92 31.86 -2.45
N GLY A 172 3.33 31.68 -1.26
CA GLY A 172 2.25 32.51 -0.73
C GLY A 172 0.87 32.24 -1.33
N LYS A 173 0.68 31.13 -2.04
CA LYS A 173 -0.63 30.72 -2.58
C LYS A 173 -1.31 29.74 -1.63
N VAL A 174 -2.43 30.16 -1.06
CA VAL A 174 -3.33 29.35 -0.23
C VAL A 174 -4.69 29.26 -0.91
N TYR A 175 -5.38 28.13 -0.73
CA TYR A 175 -6.64 27.80 -1.39
C TYR A 175 -7.72 27.46 -0.38
#